data_AF-A0A7W2IMH1-F1
#
_entry.id   AF-A0A7W2IMH1-F1
#
_cell.length_a   1.000
_cell.length_b   1.000
_cell.length_c   1.000
_cell.angle_alpha   90.00
_cell.angle_beta   90.00
_cell.angle_gamma   90.00
#
_symmetry.space_group_name_H-M   'P 1'
#
loop_
_entity.id
_entity.type
_entity.pdbx_description
1 polymer ?
#
loop_
_entity_poly.entity_id
_entity_poly.type
_entity_poly.pdbx_seq_one_letter_code
_entity_poly.pdbx_strand_id
1 'polypeptide(L)'
;MDQHKLRSLVFDKTGVRIDIDDPIFALVALNEAVLEETVERHVALIEAASRDLAQHARAAGGLPNAPVAPAVTAAGRSAAEAAGTPSAAPAQSGSTSAPTLAVPASGAPMEGGFSPREWRLLGAAAAVSVLSALLVLGGQALFFKPVPPPAPVLQAKSLTAEQLLAIQNGEKLAKAVQKLDPKTRNLVQAEMQK
;
A
#
# COMPACT_ATOMS: atom_id res chain seq x y z
N MET A 1 9.63 11.99 -8.50
CA MET A 1 8.75 13.19 -8.68
C MET A 1 9.59 14.46 -8.88
N ASP A 2 9.06 15.51 -9.51
CA ASP A 2 9.77 16.76 -9.84
C ASP A 2 9.84 17.73 -8.62
N GLN A 3 11.00 18.34 -8.37
CA GLN A 3 11.26 19.24 -7.23
C GLN A 3 10.33 20.46 -7.21
N HIS A 4 9.98 21.01 -8.38
CA HIS A 4 9.05 22.14 -8.44
C HIS A 4 7.65 21.76 -7.96
N LYS A 5 7.24 20.52 -8.22
CA LYS A 5 5.94 19.98 -7.81
C LYS A 5 5.91 19.69 -6.31
N LEU A 6 7.00 19.17 -5.75
CA LEU A 6 7.19 19.05 -4.30
C LEU A 6 7.07 20.41 -3.60
N ARG A 7 7.72 21.46 -4.14
CA ARG A 7 7.70 22.79 -3.54
C ARG A 7 6.28 23.36 -3.46
N SER A 8 5.51 23.25 -4.54
CA SER A 8 4.09 23.63 -4.53
C SER A 8 3.29 22.83 -3.51
N LEU A 9 3.54 21.52 -3.40
CA LEU A 9 2.79 20.64 -2.50
C LEU A 9 3.11 20.92 -1.03
N VAL A 10 4.36 21.25 -0.70
CA VAL A 10 4.76 21.68 0.64
C VAL A 10 4.17 23.06 0.95
N PHE A 11 4.18 23.99 -0.01
CA PHE A 11 3.52 25.30 0.15
C PHE A 11 2.01 25.16 0.38
N ASP A 12 1.31 24.35 -0.41
CA ASP A 12 -0.14 24.15 -0.29
C ASP A 12 -0.52 23.51 1.06
N LYS A 13 0.32 22.60 1.58
CA LYS A 13 0.05 21.90 2.85
C LYS A 13 0.45 22.70 4.08
N THR A 14 1.49 23.53 4.00
CA THR A 14 2.06 24.21 5.17
C THR A 14 1.83 25.72 5.16
N GLY A 15 1.49 26.30 4.01
CA GLY A 15 1.44 27.74 3.77
C GLY A 15 2.82 28.41 3.71
N VAL A 16 3.90 27.66 3.89
CA VAL A 16 5.26 28.19 3.99
C VAL A 16 5.93 28.12 2.63
N ARG A 17 6.45 29.26 2.15
CA ARG A 17 7.30 29.31 0.96
C ARG A 17 8.70 28.88 1.37
N ILE A 18 9.10 27.72 0.88
CA ILE A 18 10.41 27.12 1.16
C ILE A 18 11.24 27.18 -0.13
N ASP A 19 12.45 27.71 -0.02
CA ASP A 19 13.40 27.77 -1.14
C ASP A 19 14.05 26.40 -1.39
N ILE A 20 14.60 26.21 -2.59
CA ILE A 20 15.22 24.93 -2.97
C ILE A 20 16.47 24.64 -2.14
N ASP A 21 17.19 25.68 -1.72
CA ASP A 21 18.39 25.57 -0.89
C ASP A 21 18.07 25.43 0.61
N ASP A 22 16.79 25.41 1.00
CA ASP A 22 16.39 25.23 2.38
C ASP A 22 16.67 23.79 2.86
N PRO A 23 17.34 23.59 4.00
CA PRO A 23 17.60 22.26 4.53
C PRO A 23 16.33 21.43 4.77
N ILE A 24 15.20 22.06 5.09
CA ILE A 24 13.91 21.37 5.26
C ILE A 24 13.42 20.84 3.91
N PHE A 25 13.56 21.61 2.84
CA PHE A 25 13.18 21.17 1.49
C PHE A 25 14.07 20.03 1.01
N ALA A 26 15.38 20.13 1.24
CA ALA A 26 16.34 19.07 0.90
C ALA A 26 15.99 17.74 1.60
N LEU A 27 15.59 17.77 2.87
CA LEU A 27 15.16 16.57 3.60
C LEU A 27 13.87 15.97 3.03
N VAL A 28 12.89 16.80 2.67
CA VAL A 28 11.64 16.32 2.05
C VAL A 28 11.92 15.70 0.68
N ALA A 29 12.74 16.37 -0.15
CA ALA A 29 13.14 15.87 -1.46
C ALA A 29 13.94 14.57 -1.36
N LEU A 30 14.86 14.46 -0.41
CA LEU A 30 15.62 13.23 -0.16
C LEU A 30 14.71 12.09 0.29
N ASN A 31 13.80 12.34 1.23
CA ASN A 31 12.85 11.33 1.69
C ASN A 31 11.97 10.85 0.54
N GLU A 32 11.50 11.75 -0.32
CA GLU A 32 10.71 11.35 -1.48
C GLU A 32 11.52 10.50 -2.46
N ALA A 33 12.74 10.92 -2.81
CA ALA A 33 13.60 10.16 -3.73
C ALA A 33 13.92 8.76 -3.20
N VAL A 34 14.23 8.64 -1.90
CA VAL A 34 14.50 7.34 -1.26
C VAL A 34 13.25 6.47 -1.24
N LEU A 35 12.06 7.04 -0.98
CA LEU A 35 10.81 6.30 -1.02
C LEU A 35 10.50 5.80 -2.43
N GLU A 36 10.68 6.63 -3.45
CA GLU A 36 10.49 6.27 -4.86
C GLU A 36 11.40 5.10 -5.24
N GLU A 37 12.71 5.20 -4.97
CA GLU A 37 13.67 4.12 -5.24
C GLU A 37 13.32 2.83 -4.48
N THR A 38 12.91 2.95 -3.22
CA THR A 38 12.59 1.78 -2.38
C THR A 38 11.36 1.06 -2.88
N VAL A 39 10.33 1.81 -3.30
CA VAL A 39 9.09 1.27 -3.87
C VAL A 39 9.38 0.61 -5.21
N GLU A 40 10.15 1.26 -6.09
CA GLU A 40 10.55 0.68 -7.38
C GLU A 40 11.30 -0.65 -7.20
N ARG A 41 12.26 -0.68 -6.27
CA ARG A 41 12.99 -1.90 -5.95
C ARG A 41 12.06 -2.99 -5.40
N HIS A 42 11.12 -2.64 -4.54
CA HIS A 42 10.16 -3.61 -3.99
C HIS A 42 9.22 -4.17 -5.07
N VAL A 43 8.70 -3.32 -5.95
CA VAL A 43 7.84 -3.75 -7.07
C VAL A 43 8.63 -4.71 -7.97
N ALA A 44 9.86 -4.37 -8.33
CA ALA A 44 10.71 -5.24 -9.14
C ALA A 44 10.97 -6.60 -8.48
N LEU A 45 11.20 -6.63 -7.16
CA LEU A 45 11.36 -7.87 -6.40
C LEU A 45 10.07 -8.70 -6.35
N ILE A 46 8.91 -8.06 -6.16
CA ILE A 46 7.60 -8.73 -6.17
C ILE A 46 7.31 -9.31 -7.56
N GLU A 47 7.60 -8.58 -8.63
CA GLU A 47 7.42 -9.06 -10.00
C GLU A 47 8.34 -10.23 -10.33
N ALA A 48 9.59 -10.22 -9.83
CA ALA A 48 10.50 -11.37 -9.95
C ALA A 48 9.96 -12.59 -9.19
N ALA A 49 9.59 -12.42 -7.92
CA ALA A 49 9.04 -13.50 -7.10
C ALA A 49 7.72 -14.05 -7.68
N SER A 50 6.88 -13.19 -8.24
CA SER A 50 5.62 -13.58 -8.89
C SER A 50 5.86 -14.40 -10.15
N ARG A 51 6.88 -14.04 -10.95
CA ARG A 51 7.30 -14.82 -12.12
C ARG A 51 7.83 -16.19 -11.71
N ASP A 52 8.65 -16.25 -10.67
CA ASP A 52 9.17 -17.51 -10.14
C ASP A 52 8.03 -18.39 -9.61
N LEU A 53 7.11 -17.83 -8.83
CA LEU A 53 5.94 -18.57 -8.33
C LEU A 53 5.06 -19.10 -9.47
N ALA A 54 4.85 -18.31 -10.53
CA ALA A 54 4.11 -18.74 -11.71
C ALA A 54 4.82 -19.89 -12.45
N GLN A 55 6.16 -19.87 -12.52
CA GLN A 55 6.94 -20.99 -13.08
C GLN A 55 6.80 -22.25 -12.22
N HIS A 56 6.88 -22.12 -10.90
CA HIS A 56 6.69 -23.25 -9.97
C HIS A 56 5.28 -23.84 -10.09
N ALA A 57 4.25 -23.01 -10.20
CA ALA A 57 2.87 -23.47 -10.37
C ALA A 57 2.63 -24.16 -11.72
N ARG A 58 3.30 -23.73 -12.80
CA ARG A 58 3.30 -24.44 -14.09
C ARG A 58 4.03 -25.77 -14.02
N ALA A 59 5.20 -25.82 -13.38
CA ALA A 59 5.96 -27.05 -13.19
C ALA A 59 5.21 -28.08 -12.33
N ALA A 60 4.41 -27.61 -11.36
CA ALA A 60 3.52 -28.44 -10.55
C ALA A 60 2.22 -28.87 -11.28
N GLY A 61 2.03 -28.46 -12.55
CA GLY A 61 0.84 -28.79 -13.35
C GLY A 61 -0.42 -28.03 -12.97
N GLY A 62 -0.34 -27.02 -12.08
CA GLY A 62 -1.47 -26.25 -11.58
C GLY A 62 -1.95 -25.11 -12.51
N LEU A 63 -1.18 -24.77 -13.54
CA LEU A 63 -1.51 -23.74 -14.52
C LEU A 63 -1.32 -24.28 -15.96
N PRO A 64 -2.27 -24.06 -16.89
CA PRO A 64 -2.06 -24.39 -18.30
C PRO A 64 -0.92 -23.54 -18.88
N ASN A 65 -0.13 -24.12 -19.79
CA ASN A 65 0.86 -23.37 -20.56
C ASN A 65 0.15 -22.24 -21.30
N ALA A 66 0.51 -20.98 -21.01
CA ALA A 66 0.01 -19.86 -21.78
C ALA A 66 0.47 -20.02 -23.25
N PRO A 67 -0.42 -19.86 -24.23
CA PRO A 67 -0.03 -19.91 -25.62
C PRO A 67 0.95 -18.78 -25.91
N VAL A 68 2.06 -19.14 -26.54
CA VAL A 68 3.06 -18.21 -27.08
C VAL A 68 2.33 -17.33 -28.10
N ALA A 69 2.04 -16.07 -27.74
CA ALA A 69 1.62 -15.08 -28.72
C ALA A 69 2.79 -14.84 -29.68
N PRO A 70 2.62 -14.99 -31.00
CA PRO A 70 3.71 -14.76 -31.93
C PRO A 70 3.89 -13.25 -32.11
N ALA A 71 4.89 -12.70 -31.43
CA ALA A 71 5.50 -11.46 -31.86
C ALA A 71 6.50 -11.79 -32.98
N VAL A 72 6.07 -11.67 -34.24
CA VAL A 72 6.98 -11.37 -35.35
C VAL A 72 6.27 -10.54 -36.41
N THR A 73 6.67 -9.26 -36.42
CA THR A 73 7.04 -8.47 -37.59
C THR A 73 5.98 -8.14 -38.65
N ALA A 74 5.57 -6.88 -38.60
CA ALA A 74 5.41 -6.06 -39.78
C ALA A 74 6.64 -6.17 -40.70
N ALA A 75 6.55 -6.98 -41.75
CA ALA A 75 7.36 -6.90 -42.97
C ALA A 75 6.81 -7.91 -43.98
N GLY A 76 5.96 -7.43 -44.88
CA GLY A 76 5.43 -8.26 -45.95
C GLY A 76 4.72 -7.44 -47.01
N ARG A 77 5.47 -6.94 -48.00
CA ARG A 77 5.10 -7.14 -49.41
C ARG A 77 6.22 -6.80 -50.39
N SER A 78 6.38 -7.74 -51.32
CA SER A 78 7.22 -7.78 -52.54
C SER A 78 8.52 -8.55 -52.32
N ALA A 79 8.89 -9.56 -53.11
CA ALA A 79 8.32 -10.21 -54.28
C ALA A 79 9.19 -11.45 -54.60
N ALA A 80 8.71 -12.28 -55.54
CA ALA A 80 9.43 -13.33 -56.29
C ALA A 80 9.74 -14.64 -55.52
N GLU A 81 9.15 -15.80 -55.81
CA GLU A 81 8.98 -16.57 -57.07
C GLU A 81 10.08 -17.64 -57.29
N ALA A 82 9.61 -18.83 -57.67
CA ALA A 82 10.31 -20.08 -58.05
C ALA A 82 10.91 -20.91 -56.89
N ALA A 83 10.77 -22.24 -56.81
CA ALA A 83 10.06 -23.27 -57.56
C ALA A 83 10.23 -24.60 -56.80
N GLY A 84 9.29 -25.54 -56.93
CA GLY A 84 9.57 -26.98 -56.80
C GLY A 84 9.18 -27.69 -55.50
N THR A 85 7.95 -28.22 -55.44
CA THR A 85 7.56 -29.44 -54.72
C THR A 85 7.59 -30.63 -55.69
N PRO A 86 7.37 -31.89 -55.28
CA PRO A 86 7.73 -32.61 -54.04
C PRO A 86 8.35 -34.02 -54.35
N SER A 87 8.78 -34.80 -53.35
CA SER A 87 8.89 -36.26 -53.51
C SER A 87 8.59 -37.02 -52.21
N ALA A 88 7.56 -37.87 -52.29
CA ALA A 88 7.24 -38.97 -51.37
C ALA A 88 8.37 -40.04 -51.39
N ALA A 89 8.56 -40.94 -50.42
CA ALA A 89 7.64 -42.00 -49.98
C ALA A 89 8.19 -42.74 -48.72
N PRO A 90 7.44 -43.68 -48.10
CA PRO A 90 7.47 -44.00 -46.66
C PRO A 90 8.03 -45.39 -46.28
N ALA A 91 7.87 -45.74 -45.00
CA ALA A 91 7.81 -47.07 -44.36
C ALA A 91 9.04 -47.50 -43.54
N GLN A 92 8.82 -47.74 -42.24
CA GLN A 92 8.94 -49.08 -41.67
C GLN A 92 8.31 -49.18 -40.27
N SER A 93 7.42 -50.17 -40.15
CA SER A 93 6.76 -50.65 -38.95
C SER A 93 7.75 -51.30 -37.99
N GLY A 94 7.61 -51.02 -36.70
CA GLY A 94 8.26 -51.75 -35.61
C GLY A 94 7.30 -51.88 -34.45
N SER A 95 6.54 -52.96 -34.43
CA SER A 95 5.66 -53.36 -33.34
C SER A 95 6.45 -54.00 -32.21
N THR A 96 6.49 -53.39 -31.04
CA THR A 96 6.81 -54.07 -29.78
C THR A 96 5.96 -53.49 -28.64
N SER A 97 4.99 -54.31 -28.21
CA SER A 97 4.56 -54.56 -26.82
C SER A 97 4.54 -53.39 -25.81
N ALA A 98 3.35 -53.11 -25.29
CA ALA A 98 3.04 -52.25 -24.14
C ALA A 98 3.82 -52.65 -22.85
N PRO A 99 3.84 -51.76 -21.83
CA PRO A 99 2.72 -51.76 -20.91
C PRO A 99 2.11 -50.37 -20.67
N THR A 100 0.79 -50.36 -20.68
CA THR A 100 -0.09 -49.32 -20.15
C THR A 100 0.34 -48.97 -18.72
N LEU A 101 0.87 -47.76 -18.52
CA LEU A 101 0.91 -47.14 -17.20
C LEU A 101 -0.52 -46.81 -16.80
N ALA A 102 -1.07 -47.67 -15.95
CA ALA A 102 -2.36 -47.49 -15.31
C ALA A 102 -2.39 -46.13 -14.62
N VAL A 103 -3.28 -45.25 -15.08
CA VAL A 103 -3.74 -44.09 -14.32
C VAL A 103 -4.56 -44.64 -13.16
N PRO A 104 -4.19 -44.46 -11.89
CA PRO A 104 -5.14 -44.72 -10.81
C PRO A 104 -6.20 -43.62 -10.86
N ALA A 105 -7.33 -43.94 -11.47
CA ALA A 105 -8.57 -43.25 -11.21
C ALA A 105 -8.96 -43.54 -9.75
N SER A 106 -8.64 -42.62 -8.84
CA SER A 106 -9.25 -42.60 -7.50
C SER A 106 -10.20 -41.41 -7.42
N GLY A 107 -11.42 -41.65 -7.92
CA GLY A 107 -12.61 -40.97 -7.45
C GLY A 107 -13.25 -41.77 -6.31
N ALA A 108 -13.46 -41.07 -5.18
CA ALA A 108 -14.27 -41.40 -4.00
C ALA A 108 -13.77 -42.53 -3.06
N PRO A 109 -14.12 -42.54 -1.75
CA PRO A 109 -15.07 -41.71 -1.00
C PRO A 109 -14.46 -40.90 0.17
N MET A 110 -15.25 -39.99 0.75
CA MET A 110 -15.03 -39.50 2.11
C MET A 110 -15.15 -40.68 3.08
N GLU A 111 -14.08 -41.02 3.79
CA GLU A 111 -14.03 -41.41 5.21
C GLU A 111 -12.63 -41.91 5.61
N GLY A 112 -12.15 -41.46 6.78
CA GLY A 112 -11.08 -42.18 7.50
C GLY A 112 -9.75 -41.46 7.71
N GLY A 113 -9.75 -40.33 8.43
CA GLY A 113 -8.58 -39.80 9.13
C GLY A 113 -7.52 -39.09 8.28
N PHE A 114 -6.99 -37.98 8.80
CA PHE A 114 -5.93 -37.22 8.13
C PHE A 114 -4.64 -38.02 8.04
N SER A 115 -4.04 -38.10 6.85
CA SER A 115 -2.72 -38.70 6.68
C SER A 115 -1.63 -37.86 7.39
N PRO A 116 -0.49 -38.45 7.80
CA PRO A 116 0.61 -37.69 8.42
C PRO A 116 1.12 -36.53 7.57
N ARG A 117 1.02 -36.67 6.24
CA ARG A 117 1.38 -35.62 5.28
C ARG A 117 0.34 -34.51 5.27
N GLU A 118 -0.95 -34.83 5.35
CA GLU A 118 -2.02 -33.84 5.51
C GLU A 118 -1.91 -33.10 6.84
N TRP A 119 -1.56 -33.77 7.94
CA TRP A 119 -1.27 -33.10 9.22
C TRP A 119 -0.13 -32.10 9.11
N ARG A 120 0.94 -32.45 8.39
CA ARG A 120 2.05 -31.52 8.13
C ARG A 120 1.63 -30.35 7.25
N LEU A 121 0.83 -30.59 6.21
CA LEU A 121 0.31 -29.54 5.34
C LEU A 121 -0.68 -28.62 6.06
N LEU A 122 -1.53 -29.17 6.91
CA LEU A 122 -2.51 -28.43 7.70
C LEU A 122 -1.81 -27.62 8.81
N GLY A 123 -0.79 -28.19 9.46
CA GLY A 123 0.07 -27.47 10.39
C GLY A 123 0.85 -26.33 9.72
N ALA A 124 1.40 -26.57 8.53
CA ALA A 124 2.06 -25.53 7.73
C ALA A 124 1.08 -24.42 7.31
N ALA A 125 -0.11 -24.79 6.83
CA ALA A 125 -1.15 -23.84 6.46
C ALA A 125 -1.64 -23.01 7.65
N ALA A 126 -1.81 -23.64 8.82
CA ALA A 126 -2.16 -22.95 10.06
C ALA A 126 -1.05 -21.98 10.51
N ALA A 127 0.22 -22.40 10.40
CA ALA A 127 1.34 -21.52 10.73
C ALA A 127 1.39 -20.31 9.79
N VAL A 128 1.25 -20.52 8.47
CA VAL A 128 1.23 -19.45 7.47
C VAL A 128 0.03 -18.52 7.68
N SER A 129 -1.14 -19.03 8.03
CA SER A 129 -2.32 -18.19 8.28
C SER A 129 -2.15 -17.32 9.52
N VAL A 130 -1.58 -17.86 10.61
CA VAL A 130 -1.27 -17.09 11.82
C VAL A 130 -0.19 -16.05 11.55
N LEU A 131 0.88 -16.41 10.83
CA LEU A 131 1.95 -15.47 10.46
C LEU A 131 1.40 -14.33 9.58
N SER A 132 0.53 -14.66 8.63
CA SER A 132 -0.13 -13.69 7.76
C SER A 132 -1.08 -12.78 8.55
N ALA A 133 -1.85 -13.34 9.49
CA ALA A 133 -2.72 -12.57 10.36
C ALA A 133 -1.92 -11.62 11.27
N LEU A 134 -0.78 -12.06 11.82
CA LEU A 134 0.11 -11.22 12.62
C LEU A 134 0.79 -10.14 11.77
N LEU A 135 1.17 -10.45 10.53
CA LEU A 135 1.75 -9.47 9.61
C LEU A 135 0.71 -8.44 9.18
N VAL A 136 -0.54 -8.84 8.96
CA VAL A 136 -1.65 -7.93 8.68
C VAL A 136 -1.98 -7.11 9.92
N LEU A 137 -2.16 -7.69 11.10
CA LEU A 137 -2.41 -6.92 12.33
C LEU A 137 -1.24 -6.01 12.69
N GLY A 138 0.00 -6.47 12.53
CA GLY A 138 1.21 -5.69 12.75
C GLY A 138 1.37 -4.57 11.72
N GLY A 139 1.08 -4.84 10.46
CA GLY A 139 1.01 -3.85 9.40
C GLY A 139 -0.08 -2.82 9.67
N GLN A 140 -1.26 -3.25 10.08
CA GLN A 140 -2.34 -2.37 10.54
C GLN A 140 -1.86 -1.53 11.74
N ALA A 141 -1.16 -2.09 12.72
CA ALA A 141 -0.64 -1.33 13.86
C ALA A 141 0.48 -0.33 13.50
N LEU A 142 1.26 -0.61 12.46
CA LEU A 142 2.34 0.26 11.97
C LEU A 142 1.81 1.36 11.03
N PHE A 143 0.77 1.08 10.23
CA PHE A 143 0.21 2.01 9.25
C PHE A 143 -1.05 2.74 9.73
N PHE A 144 -1.90 2.11 10.55
CA PHE A 144 -2.82 2.84 11.41
C PHE A 144 -2.01 3.37 12.57
N LYS A 145 -1.50 4.59 12.40
CA LYS A 145 -1.45 5.51 13.53
C LYS A 145 -2.79 5.34 14.27
N PRO A 146 -2.81 4.97 15.57
CA PRO A 146 -4.01 5.16 16.35
C PRO A 146 -4.48 6.58 16.05
N VAL A 147 -5.78 6.76 15.78
CA VAL A 147 -6.39 8.10 15.84
C VAL A 147 -5.71 8.76 17.01
N PRO A 148 -4.93 9.83 16.79
CA PRO A 148 -4.20 10.44 17.89
C PRO A 148 -5.25 10.59 18.98
N PRO A 149 -4.95 10.20 20.25
CA PRO A 149 -5.79 10.72 21.32
C PRO A 149 -6.02 12.19 20.94
N PRO A 150 -7.29 12.69 20.93
CA PRO A 150 -7.50 14.11 20.68
C PRO A 150 -6.42 14.76 21.49
N ALA A 151 -5.57 15.57 20.81
CA ALA A 151 -4.20 15.82 21.23
C ALA A 151 -4.09 15.96 22.76
N PRO A 152 -2.91 15.97 23.39
CA PRO A 152 -2.82 16.98 24.42
C PRO A 152 -3.26 18.28 23.71
N VAL A 153 -4.56 18.64 23.85
CA VAL A 153 -5.11 19.97 23.84
C VAL A 153 -3.99 20.62 24.57
N LEU A 154 -3.12 21.35 23.84
CA LEU A 154 -1.94 22.00 24.39
C LEU A 154 -2.38 22.38 25.78
N GLN A 155 -1.94 21.66 26.82
CA GLN A 155 -2.73 21.60 28.06
C GLN A 155 -2.73 23.04 28.47
N ALA A 156 -3.86 23.73 28.22
CA ALA A 156 -3.80 25.12 27.77
C ALA A 156 -3.55 25.89 29.02
N LYS A 157 -2.26 25.99 29.38
CA LYS A 157 -1.75 25.82 30.74
C LYS A 157 -2.91 25.79 31.71
N SER A 158 -3.53 24.60 31.88
CA SER A 158 -4.91 24.44 32.40
C SER A 158 -5.24 25.62 33.28
N LEU A 159 -6.06 26.56 32.77
CA LEU A 159 -6.28 27.90 33.35
C LEU A 159 -6.02 27.81 34.85
N THR A 160 -4.90 28.38 35.30
CA THR A 160 -4.51 28.24 36.71
C THR A 160 -5.72 28.61 37.55
N ALA A 161 -5.92 28.03 38.74
CA ALA A 161 -7.10 28.33 39.55
C ALA A 161 -7.34 29.85 39.69
N GLU A 162 -6.25 30.62 39.67
CA GLU A 162 -6.20 32.07 39.60
C GLU A 162 -6.75 32.68 38.28
N GLN A 163 -6.40 32.14 37.11
CA GLN A 163 -6.95 32.59 35.83
C GLN A 163 -8.44 32.25 35.68
N LEU A 164 -8.89 31.11 36.20
CA LEU A 164 -10.31 30.77 36.23
C LEU A 164 -11.10 31.75 37.12
N LEU A 165 -10.51 32.12 38.27
CA LEU A 165 -11.06 33.12 39.18
C LEU A 165 -11.07 34.52 38.53
N ALA A 166 -10.02 34.87 37.78
CA ALA A 166 -9.96 36.11 37.03
C ALA A 166 -11.05 36.19 35.94
N ILE A 167 -11.33 35.10 35.23
CA ILE A 167 -12.43 35.04 34.25
C ILE A 167 -13.79 35.21 34.94
N GLN A 168 -14.03 34.53 36.06
CA GLN A 168 -15.28 34.67 36.82
C GLN A 168 -15.48 36.09 37.37
N ASN A 169 -14.40 36.72 37.84
CA ASN A 169 -14.43 38.11 38.30
C ASN A 169 -14.67 39.07 37.14
N GLY A 170 -14.05 38.83 35.98
CA GLY A 170 -14.29 39.60 34.76
C GLY A 170 -15.76 39.57 34.31
N GLU A 171 -16.40 38.40 34.35
CA GLU A 171 -17.83 38.29 34.02
C GLU A 171 -18.74 39.00 35.02
N LYS A 172 -18.42 38.95 36.32
CA LYS A 172 -19.17 39.67 37.36
C LYS A 172 -19.06 41.18 37.18
N LEU A 173 -17.85 41.67 36.89
CA LEU A 173 -17.60 43.08 36.60
C LEU A 173 -18.32 43.52 35.33
N ALA A 174 -18.29 42.72 34.26
CA ALA A 174 -19.03 43.01 33.03
C ALA A 174 -20.55 43.10 33.26
N LYS A 175 -21.11 42.19 34.07
CA LYS A 175 -22.53 42.26 34.47
C LYS A 175 -22.83 43.46 35.36
N ALA A 176 -21.91 43.86 36.24
CA ALA A 176 -22.07 45.05 37.07
C ALA A 176 -22.02 46.35 36.23
N VAL A 177 -21.12 46.43 35.24
CA VAL A 177 -21.04 47.53 34.27
C VAL A 177 -22.32 47.65 33.46
N GLN A 178 -22.94 46.54 33.04
CA GLN A 178 -24.22 46.60 32.35
C GLN A 178 -25.38 47.12 33.22
N LYS A 179 -25.29 46.95 34.54
CA LYS A 179 -26.29 47.43 35.51
C LYS A 179 -26.07 48.88 35.95
N LEU A 180 -24.89 49.45 35.71
CA LEU A 180 -24.59 50.85 35.98
C LEU A 180 -25.42 51.78 35.08
N ASP A 181 -25.57 53.03 35.49
CA ASP A 181 -26.25 54.05 34.68
C ASP A 181 -25.47 54.33 33.37
N PRO A 182 -26.15 54.81 32.31
CA PRO A 182 -25.52 54.98 31.00
C PRO A 182 -24.41 56.04 30.98
N LYS A 183 -24.42 57.02 31.89
CA LYS A 183 -23.35 58.04 31.96
C LYS A 183 -22.07 57.43 32.53
N THR A 184 -22.18 56.65 33.61
CA THR A 184 -21.03 55.95 34.21
C THR A 184 -20.47 54.87 33.29
N ARG A 185 -21.31 54.16 32.53
CA ARG A 185 -20.85 53.21 31.50
C ARG A 185 -19.96 53.85 30.43
N ASN A 186 -20.33 55.02 29.94
CA ASN A 186 -19.56 55.72 28.91
C ASN A 186 -18.21 56.21 29.45
N LEU A 187 -18.13 56.64 30.71
CA LEU A 187 -16.86 57.02 31.35
C LEU A 187 -15.93 55.83 31.50
N VAL A 188 -16.43 54.68 31.97
CA VAL A 188 -15.64 53.44 32.09
C VAL A 188 -15.14 52.96 30.73
N GLN A 189 -15.96 53.02 29.68
CA GLN A 189 -15.54 52.66 28.33
C GLN A 189 -14.49 53.63 27.76
N ALA A 190 -14.64 54.93 28.02
CA ALA A 190 -13.67 55.94 27.60
C ALA A 190 -12.32 55.75 28.32
N GLU A 191 -12.33 55.30 29.58
CA GLU A 191 -11.12 55.04 30.34
C GLU A 191 -10.42 53.73 29.94
N MET A 192 -11.17 52.69 29.52
CA MET A 192 -10.58 51.45 28.97
C MET A 192 -9.97 51.61 27.58
N GLN A 193 -10.34 52.65 26.82
CA GLN A 193 -9.80 52.94 25.48
C GLN A 193 -8.56 53.83 25.51
N LYS A 194 -8.11 54.24 26.70
CA LYS A 194 -6.95 55.11 26.91
C LYS A 194 -5.73 54.29 27.30
#